data_AF-A0A1X7F8T5-F1
#
_entry.id   AF-A0A1X7F8T5-F1
#
_cell.length_a   1.000
_cell.length_b   1.000
_cell.length_c   1.000
_cell.angle_alpha   90.00
_cell.angle_beta   90.00
_cell.angle_gamma   90.00
#
_symmetry.space_group_name_H-M   'P 1'
#
loop_
_entity.id
_entity.type
_entity.pdbx_description
1 polymer ?
#
loop_
_entity_poly.entity_id
_entity_poly.type
_entity_poly.pdbx_seq_one_letter_code
_entity_poly.pdbx_strand_id
1 'polypeptide(L)'
;MEPINVAATPVILTDAWIEAWKFATDAHHGQTVPGCERPYLCHIGAVVIELLAAHAAAPIDDIHLAVVCAALHDCIEDQGVSAATLCDKFGPAVAAGVQALSKNPSLAKHHAMADSLERIRKEPKAIWCVKMADRITNLAPPPAHWSPEKTAAYRNEARTILDALRDAHPVLAARLEQKIEHYPPSA
;
A
#
# COMPACT_ATOMS: atom_id res chain seq x y z
N MET A 1 38.76 -29.26 -9.88
CA MET A 1 37.61 -28.60 -10.54
C MET A 1 36.99 -27.69 -9.51
N GLU A 2 37.21 -26.38 -9.63
CA GLU A 2 36.50 -25.42 -8.77
C GLU A 2 35.03 -25.36 -9.19
N PRO A 3 34.10 -25.19 -8.23
CA PRO A 3 32.69 -25.07 -8.55
C PRO A 3 32.44 -23.76 -9.31
N ILE A 4 31.69 -23.86 -10.40
CA ILE A 4 31.19 -22.72 -11.17
C ILE A 4 30.27 -21.92 -10.24
N ASN A 5 30.74 -20.76 -9.79
CA ASN A 5 29.93 -19.76 -9.12
C ASN A 5 28.96 -19.17 -10.14
N VAL A 6 27.74 -19.70 -10.21
CA VAL A 6 26.64 -19.09 -10.96
C VAL A 6 26.18 -17.88 -10.14
N ALA A 7 26.88 -16.76 -10.30
CA ALA A 7 26.43 -15.50 -9.73
C ALA A 7 25.01 -15.24 -10.25
N ALA A 8 24.03 -15.19 -9.34
CA ALA A 8 22.67 -14.81 -9.66
C ALA A 8 22.71 -13.48 -10.42
N THR A 9 22.10 -13.45 -11.61
CA THR A 9 22.04 -12.26 -12.45
C THR A 9 21.49 -11.10 -11.62
N PRO A 10 22.12 -9.90 -11.62
CA PRO A 10 21.62 -8.77 -10.85
C PRO A 10 20.18 -8.47 -11.27
N VAL A 11 19.25 -8.52 -10.32
CA VAL A 11 17.89 -8.05 -10.55
C VAL A 11 17.98 -6.55 -10.80
N ILE A 12 17.72 -6.15 -12.04
CA ILE A 12 17.54 -4.74 -12.36
C ILE A 12 16.19 -4.34 -11.77
N LEU A 13 16.21 -3.69 -10.61
CA LEU A 13 15.00 -3.33 -9.85
C LEU A 13 13.95 -2.63 -10.71
N THR A 14 14.41 -1.81 -11.67
CA THR A 14 13.52 -1.06 -12.56
C THR A 14 12.69 -1.96 -13.46
N ASP A 15 13.19 -3.12 -13.91
CA ASP A 15 12.43 -4.00 -14.80
C ASP A 15 11.23 -4.58 -14.07
N ALA A 16 11.44 -5.09 -12.85
CA ALA A 16 10.38 -5.62 -12.02
C ALA A 16 9.37 -4.53 -11.59
N TRP A 17 9.83 -3.31 -11.31
CA TRP A 17 8.94 -2.19 -11.00
C TRP A 17 8.10 -1.77 -12.22
N ILE A 18 8.70 -1.74 -13.41
CA ILE A 18 8.00 -1.45 -14.67
C ILE A 18 6.99 -2.56 -14.98
N GLU A 19 7.33 -3.83 -14.73
CA GLU A 19 6.41 -4.95 -14.92
C GLU A 19 5.21 -4.88 -13.98
N ALA A 20 5.44 -4.63 -12.68
CA ALA A 20 4.38 -4.44 -11.70
C ALA A 20 3.48 -3.24 -12.06
N TRP A 21 4.07 -2.14 -12.52
CA TRP A 21 3.34 -0.95 -12.94
C TRP A 21 2.48 -1.19 -14.19
N LYS A 22 2.99 -1.92 -15.18
CA LYS A 22 2.22 -2.33 -16.37
C LYS A 22 1.05 -3.22 -15.97
N PHE A 23 1.31 -4.22 -15.12
CA PHE A 23 0.26 -5.11 -14.62
C PHE A 23 -0.84 -4.33 -13.89
N ALA A 24 -0.48 -3.40 -13.01
CA ALA A 24 -1.45 -2.54 -12.33
C ALA A 24 -2.22 -1.65 -13.31
N THR A 25 -1.55 -1.11 -14.33
CA THR A 25 -2.20 -0.30 -15.38
C THR A 25 -3.27 -1.10 -16.12
N ASP A 26 -2.96 -2.34 -16.49
CA ASP A 26 -3.89 -3.23 -17.19
C ASP A 26 -5.04 -3.67 -16.26
N ALA A 27 -4.73 -4.03 -15.02
CA ALA A 27 -5.73 -4.48 -14.04
C ALA A 27 -6.72 -3.37 -13.68
N HIS A 28 -6.26 -2.14 -13.50
CA HIS A 28 -7.08 -0.98 -13.13
C HIS A 28 -7.58 -0.20 -14.36
N HIS A 29 -7.52 -0.77 -15.57
CA HIS A 29 -7.94 -0.10 -16.79
C HIS A 29 -9.42 0.31 -16.73
N GLY A 30 -9.67 1.62 -16.84
CA GLY A 30 -11.02 2.19 -16.78
C GLY A 30 -11.52 2.51 -15.37
N GLN A 31 -10.80 2.13 -14.30
CA GLN A 31 -11.12 2.57 -12.94
C GLN A 31 -10.72 4.03 -12.73
N THR A 32 -11.55 4.80 -12.03
CA THR A 32 -11.24 6.17 -11.61
C THR A 32 -11.12 6.30 -10.10
N VAL A 33 -10.40 7.32 -9.64
CA VAL A 33 -10.32 7.65 -8.21
C VAL A 33 -11.72 8.04 -7.70
N PRO A 34 -12.22 7.47 -6.59
CA PRO A 34 -13.56 7.77 -6.09
C PRO A 34 -13.84 9.27 -5.95
N GLY A 35 -14.91 9.75 -6.59
CA GLY A 35 -15.28 11.17 -6.58
C GLY A 35 -14.46 12.07 -7.51
N CYS A 36 -13.67 11.49 -8.43
CA CYS A 36 -12.87 12.21 -9.41
C CYS A 36 -12.86 11.49 -10.77
N GLU A 37 -12.61 12.21 -11.86
CA GLU A 37 -12.45 11.63 -13.21
C GLU A 37 -11.02 11.14 -13.49
N ARG A 38 -10.07 11.37 -12.56
CA ARG A 38 -8.68 10.93 -12.71
C ARG A 38 -8.61 9.40 -12.73
N PRO A 39 -7.78 8.80 -13.61
CA PRO A 39 -7.51 7.37 -13.59
C PRO A 39 -7.03 6.89 -12.22
N TYR A 40 -7.42 5.68 -11.82
CA TYR A 40 -7.03 5.10 -10.53
C TYR A 40 -5.51 4.98 -10.36
N LEU A 41 -4.78 4.88 -11.48
CA LEU A 41 -3.32 4.92 -11.51
C LEU A 41 -2.73 6.18 -10.83
N CYS A 42 -3.47 7.29 -10.73
CA CYS A 42 -3.06 8.46 -9.95
C CYS A 42 -2.92 8.15 -8.45
N HIS A 43 -3.80 7.31 -7.88
CA HIS A 43 -3.68 6.85 -6.48
C HIS A 43 -2.46 5.94 -6.32
N ILE A 44 -2.36 4.91 -7.16
CA ILE A 44 -1.24 3.96 -7.14
C ILE A 44 0.11 4.69 -7.24
N GLY A 45 0.22 5.66 -8.15
CA GLY A 45 1.40 6.50 -8.30
C GLY A 45 1.71 7.34 -7.07
N ALA A 46 0.69 7.91 -6.43
CA ALA A 46 0.89 8.66 -5.19
C ALA A 46 1.48 7.77 -4.08
N VAL A 47 1.01 6.53 -3.94
CA VAL A 47 1.51 5.58 -2.92
C VAL A 47 2.98 5.23 -3.19
N VAL A 48 3.33 4.94 -4.46
CA VAL A 48 4.72 4.68 -4.85
C VAL A 48 5.62 5.90 -4.60
N ILE A 49 5.16 7.12 -4.92
CA ILE A 49 5.91 8.36 -4.68
C ILE A 49 6.15 8.57 -3.18
N GLU A 50 5.15 8.32 -2.33
CA GLU A 50 5.30 8.40 -0.86
C GLU A 50 6.38 7.46 -0.33
N LEU A 51 6.43 6.22 -0.84
CA LEU A 51 7.45 5.24 -0.46
C LEU A 51 8.85 5.65 -0.92
N LEU A 52 9.00 6.08 -2.17
CA LEU A 52 10.30 6.48 -2.72
C LEU A 52 10.84 7.72 -2.02
N ALA A 53 9.97 8.70 -1.73
CA ALA A 53 10.34 9.89 -0.96
C ALA A 53 10.75 9.53 0.48
N ALA A 54 10.02 8.63 1.14
CA ALA A 54 10.38 8.14 2.46
C ALA A 54 11.72 7.40 2.43
N HIS A 55 11.94 6.51 1.46
CA HIS A 55 13.18 5.75 1.29
C HIS A 55 14.40 6.65 1.07
N ALA A 56 14.23 7.73 0.31
CA ALA A 56 15.28 8.72 0.08
C ALA A 56 15.65 9.49 1.36
N ALA A 57 14.70 9.67 2.28
CA ALA A 57 14.94 10.33 3.57
C ALA A 57 15.49 9.39 4.65
N ALA A 58 15.04 8.13 4.67
CA ALA A 58 15.55 7.06 5.52
C ALA A 58 15.37 5.71 4.80
N PRO A 59 16.37 4.81 4.79
CA PRO A 59 16.24 3.55 4.07
C PRO A 59 15.09 2.68 4.56
N ILE A 60 14.39 2.07 3.60
CA ILE A 60 13.43 0.98 3.80
C ILE A 60 14.17 -0.32 3.46
N ASP A 61 14.25 -1.25 4.42
CA ASP A 61 15.09 -2.47 4.34
C ASP A 61 14.88 -3.28 3.04
N ASP A 62 13.63 -3.44 2.60
CA ASP A 62 13.27 -4.08 1.34
C ASP A 62 12.40 -3.15 0.48
N ILE A 63 13.06 -2.15 -0.11
CA ILE A 63 12.40 -1.19 -1.01
C ILE A 63 11.87 -1.85 -2.27
N HIS A 64 12.50 -2.93 -2.73
CA HIS A 64 12.03 -3.65 -3.91
C HIS A 64 10.64 -4.25 -3.68
N LEU A 65 10.49 -5.02 -2.59
CA LEU A 65 9.20 -5.57 -2.17
C LEU A 65 8.17 -4.47 -1.92
N ALA A 66 8.55 -3.40 -1.23
CA ALA A 66 7.64 -2.28 -0.94
C ALA A 66 7.07 -1.65 -2.22
N VAL A 67 7.91 -1.35 -3.21
CA VAL A 67 7.47 -0.69 -4.45
C VAL A 67 6.61 -1.62 -5.32
N VAL A 68 6.99 -2.90 -5.44
CA VAL A 68 6.18 -3.87 -6.19
C VAL A 68 4.82 -4.07 -5.52
N CYS A 69 4.78 -4.26 -4.20
CA CYS A 69 3.51 -4.38 -3.48
C CYS A 69 2.68 -3.10 -3.53
N ALA A 70 3.29 -1.90 -3.50
CA ALA A 70 2.57 -0.65 -3.63
C ALA A 70 1.93 -0.47 -5.01
N ALA A 71 2.61 -0.88 -6.08
CA ALA A 71 2.03 -0.88 -7.42
C ALA A 71 0.80 -1.80 -7.50
N LEU A 72 0.79 -2.90 -6.75
CA LEU A 72 -0.20 -3.98 -6.85
C LEU A 72 -1.24 -4.00 -5.72
N HIS A 73 -1.15 -3.10 -4.72
CA HIS A 73 -1.83 -3.26 -3.43
C HIS A 73 -3.36 -3.41 -3.50
N ASP A 74 -3.99 -2.79 -4.51
CA ASP A 74 -5.44 -2.82 -4.72
C ASP A 74 -5.87 -3.82 -5.82
N CYS A 75 -4.94 -4.53 -6.48
CA CYS A 75 -5.30 -5.45 -7.56
C CYS A 75 -6.18 -6.62 -7.08
N ILE A 76 -5.93 -7.13 -5.87
CA ILE A 76 -6.79 -8.18 -5.29
C ILE A 76 -8.12 -7.59 -4.82
N GLU A 77 -8.10 -6.47 -4.06
CA GLU A 77 -9.30 -5.87 -3.44
C GLU A 77 -10.29 -5.33 -4.47
N ASP A 78 -9.80 -4.58 -5.47
CA ASP A 78 -10.66 -3.83 -6.39
C ASP A 78 -10.89 -4.55 -7.73
N GLN A 79 -9.92 -5.34 -8.17
CA GLN A 79 -9.91 -5.92 -9.53
C GLN A 79 -10.06 -7.45 -9.55
N GLY A 80 -10.15 -8.09 -8.38
CA GLY A 80 -10.36 -9.54 -8.27
C GLY A 80 -9.18 -10.37 -8.80
N VAL A 81 -7.99 -9.78 -8.91
CA VAL A 81 -6.76 -10.53 -9.23
C VAL A 81 -6.52 -11.56 -8.12
N SER A 82 -6.22 -12.80 -8.48
CA SER A 82 -5.96 -13.85 -7.48
C SER A 82 -4.55 -13.74 -6.90
N ALA A 83 -4.39 -14.08 -5.61
CA ALA A 83 -3.06 -14.19 -4.99
C ALA A 83 -2.16 -15.21 -5.72
N ALA A 84 -2.74 -16.28 -6.30
CA ALA A 84 -2.00 -17.24 -7.12
C ALA A 84 -1.40 -16.59 -8.37
N THR A 85 -2.16 -15.74 -9.07
CA THR A 85 -1.67 -14.98 -10.23
C THR A 85 -0.50 -14.07 -9.86
N LEU A 86 -0.56 -13.41 -8.70
CA LEU A 86 0.55 -12.58 -8.23
C LEU A 86 1.75 -13.43 -7.81
N CYS A 87 1.53 -14.60 -7.21
CA CYS A 87 2.60 -15.52 -6.82
C CYS A 87 3.36 -16.03 -8.05
N ASP A 88 2.64 -16.41 -9.11
CA ASP A 88 3.23 -16.92 -10.35
C ASP A 88 4.05 -15.85 -11.09
N LYS A 89 3.61 -14.58 -11.03
CA LYS A 89 4.24 -13.47 -11.76
C LYS A 89 5.36 -12.77 -10.97
N PHE A 90 5.11 -12.50 -9.69
CA PHE A 90 5.95 -11.64 -8.86
C PHE A 90 6.55 -12.36 -7.64
N GLY A 91 6.22 -13.64 -7.47
CA GLY A 91 6.74 -14.46 -6.39
C GLY A 91 5.89 -14.42 -5.10
N PRO A 92 6.16 -15.36 -4.18
CA PRO A 92 5.34 -15.59 -2.99
C PRO A 92 5.36 -14.41 -2.01
N ALA A 93 6.49 -13.70 -1.88
CA ALA A 93 6.60 -12.56 -0.97
C ALA A 93 5.68 -11.39 -1.40
N VAL A 94 5.62 -11.10 -2.70
CA VAL A 94 4.72 -10.08 -3.25
C VAL A 94 3.27 -10.50 -3.08
N ALA A 95 2.94 -11.75 -3.41
CA ALA A 95 1.58 -12.27 -3.23
C ALA A 95 1.10 -12.19 -1.77
N ALA A 96 1.94 -12.59 -0.82
CA ALA A 96 1.63 -12.50 0.61
C ALA A 96 1.46 -11.04 1.07
N GLY A 97 2.36 -10.15 0.65
CA GLY A 97 2.29 -8.73 0.97
C GLY A 97 1.02 -8.06 0.45
N VAL A 98 0.67 -8.27 -0.83
CA VAL A 98 -0.57 -7.72 -1.41
C VAL A 98 -1.81 -8.33 -0.74
N GLN A 99 -1.82 -9.64 -0.49
CA GLN A 99 -2.92 -10.31 0.21
C GLN A 99 -3.13 -9.80 1.63
N ALA A 100 -2.06 -9.42 2.34
CA ALA A 100 -2.16 -8.80 3.66
C ALA A 100 -2.74 -7.38 3.59
N LEU A 101 -2.38 -6.61 2.56
CA LEU A 101 -2.86 -5.25 2.32
C LEU A 101 -4.33 -5.19 1.90
N SER A 102 -4.85 -6.25 1.26
CA SER A 102 -6.23 -6.35 0.85
C SER A 102 -7.17 -6.74 2.02
N LYS A 103 -8.28 -6.03 2.13
CA LYS A 103 -9.33 -6.31 3.10
C LYS A 103 -10.11 -7.56 2.71
N ASN A 104 -10.51 -8.33 3.71
CA ASN A 104 -11.40 -9.46 3.50
C ASN A 104 -12.85 -8.97 3.31
N PRO A 105 -13.46 -9.14 2.11
CA PRO A 105 -14.83 -8.67 1.86
C PRO A 105 -15.89 -9.50 2.60
N SER A 106 -15.54 -10.68 3.15
CA SER A 106 -16.45 -11.51 3.94
C SER A 106 -16.64 -11.00 5.37
N LEU A 107 -15.85 -10.01 5.82
CA LEU A 107 -15.94 -9.45 7.16
C LEU A 107 -16.78 -8.17 7.16
N ALA A 108 -17.43 -7.89 8.29
CA ALA A 108 -18.06 -6.60 8.51
C ALA A 108 -17.01 -5.49 8.43
N LYS A 109 -17.39 -4.33 7.88
CA LYS A 109 -16.47 -3.21 7.62
C LYS A 109 -15.64 -2.78 8.84
N HIS A 110 -16.22 -2.82 10.04
CA HIS A 110 -15.54 -2.46 11.28
C HIS A 110 -14.49 -3.49 11.75
N HIS A 111 -14.54 -4.72 11.25
CA HIS A 111 -13.54 -5.76 11.51
C HIS A 111 -12.46 -5.83 10.42
N ALA A 112 -12.79 -5.45 9.18
CA ALA A 112 -11.90 -5.60 8.03
C ALA A 112 -10.52 -4.92 8.20
N MET A 113 -10.48 -3.73 8.83
CA MET A 113 -9.20 -3.04 9.06
C MET A 113 -8.35 -3.72 10.13
N ALA A 114 -8.95 -4.12 11.26
CA ALA A 114 -8.23 -4.80 12.34
C ALA A 114 -7.63 -6.13 11.87
N ASP A 115 -8.41 -6.88 11.10
CA ASP A 115 -8.02 -8.12 10.43
C ASP A 115 -6.84 -7.92 9.45
N SER A 116 -6.92 -6.90 8.58
CA SER A 116 -5.81 -6.53 7.67
C SER A 116 -4.56 -6.14 8.45
N LEU A 117 -4.67 -5.33 9.50
CA LEU A 117 -3.52 -4.94 10.34
C LEU A 117 -2.89 -6.14 11.07
N GLU A 118 -3.66 -7.15 11.46
CA GLU A 118 -3.10 -8.38 12.02
C GLU A 118 -2.26 -9.16 11.00
N ARG A 119 -2.74 -9.26 9.76
CA ARG A 119 -1.97 -9.88 8.66
C ARG A 119 -0.72 -9.07 8.31
N ILE A 120 -0.87 -7.76 8.11
CA ILE A 120 0.24 -6.87 7.77
C ILE A 120 1.35 -6.99 8.81
N ARG A 121 1.02 -7.07 10.11
CA ARG A 121 2.02 -7.22 11.17
C ARG A 121 2.80 -8.54 11.16
N LYS A 122 2.37 -9.53 10.37
CA LYS A 122 3.10 -10.79 10.14
C LYS A 122 4.05 -10.70 8.95
N GLU A 123 3.91 -9.67 8.12
CA GLU A 123 4.75 -9.42 6.94
C GLU A 123 5.98 -8.54 7.27
N PRO A 124 7.00 -8.48 6.39
CA PRO A 124 8.12 -7.55 6.55
C PRO A 124 7.68 -6.09 6.70
N LYS A 125 8.46 -5.29 7.43
CA LYS A 125 8.18 -3.85 7.66
C LYS A 125 7.99 -3.05 6.36
N ALA A 126 8.55 -3.52 5.25
CA ALA A 126 8.27 -2.99 3.91
C ALA A 126 6.76 -2.91 3.61
N ILE A 127 5.97 -3.95 3.94
CA ILE A 127 4.52 -3.99 3.70
C ILE A 127 3.76 -3.02 4.62
N TRP A 128 4.26 -2.84 5.84
CA TRP A 128 3.69 -1.87 6.79
C TRP A 128 3.86 -0.45 6.26
N CYS A 129 5.02 -0.17 5.63
CA CYS A 129 5.31 1.08 4.96
C CYS A 129 4.32 1.33 3.81
N VAL A 130 4.02 0.31 2.99
CA VAL A 130 2.99 0.42 1.94
C VAL A 130 1.65 0.82 2.53
N LYS A 131 1.23 0.21 3.66
CA LYS A 131 -0.05 0.57 4.28
C LYS A 131 -0.09 2.00 4.83
N MET A 132 1.01 2.46 5.44
CA MET A 132 1.10 3.84 5.89
C MET A 132 1.08 4.83 4.72
N ALA A 133 1.81 4.54 3.63
CA ALA A 133 1.81 5.34 2.42
C ALA A 133 0.41 5.42 1.79
N ASP A 134 -0.28 4.28 1.66
CA ASP A 134 -1.69 4.22 1.22
C ASP A 134 -2.60 5.09 2.09
N ARG A 135 -2.46 5.04 3.42
CA ARG A 135 -3.26 5.91 4.29
C ARG A 135 -2.90 7.39 4.15
N ILE A 136 -1.64 7.73 3.94
CA ILE A 136 -1.18 9.12 3.72
C ILE A 136 -1.83 9.71 2.46
N THR A 137 -1.89 8.97 1.36
CA THR A 137 -2.49 9.44 0.10
C THR A 137 -3.99 9.58 0.21
N ASN A 138 -4.61 8.67 0.96
CA ASN A 138 -6.05 8.65 1.21
C ASN A 138 -6.55 9.75 2.16
N LEU A 139 -5.68 10.35 3.00
CA LEU A 139 -6.00 11.53 3.80
C LEU A 139 -5.91 12.82 2.98
N ALA A 140 -6.61 12.85 1.85
CA ALA A 140 -6.90 14.05 1.05
C ALA A 140 -8.13 14.79 1.65
N PRO A 141 -8.42 16.06 1.29
CA PRO A 141 -9.62 16.73 1.78
C PRO A 141 -10.87 15.85 1.66
N PRO A 142 -11.66 15.66 2.74
CA PRO A 142 -12.81 14.75 2.72
C PRO A 142 -13.81 15.17 1.64
N PRO A 143 -14.44 14.21 0.95
CA PRO A 143 -15.49 14.53 -0.01
C PRO A 143 -16.62 15.34 0.63
N ALA A 144 -17.14 16.35 -0.06
CA ALA A 144 -18.16 17.27 0.48
C ALA A 144 -19.47 16.58 0.92
N HIS A 145 -19.74 15.37 0.41
CA HIS A 145 -20.91 14.57 0.77
C HIS A 145 -20.70 13.70 2.03
N TRP A 146 -19.51 13.68 2.63
CA TRP A 146 -19.27 12.94 3.87
C TRP A 146 -19.87 13.67 5.06
N SER A 147 -20.55 12.93 5.92
CA SER A 147 -21.00 13.46 7.22
C SER A 147 -19.79 13.70 8.15
N PRO A 148 -19.91 14.58 9.15
CA PRO A 148 -18.88 14.78 10.16
C PRO A 148 -18.47 13.46 10.84
N GLU A 149 -19.42 12.58 11.11
CA GLU A 149 -19.18 11.28 11.76
C GLU A 149 -18.34 10.36 10.86
N LYS A 150 -18.60 10.36 9.54
CA LYS A 150 -17.82 9.57 8.58
C LYS A 150 -16.38 10.09 8.48
N THR A 151 -16.21 11.41 8.46
CA THR A 151 -14.89 12.06 8.45
C THR A 151 -14.11 11.73 9.72
N ALA A 152 -14.74 11.82 10.88
CA ALA A 152 -14.15 11.45 12.17
C ALA A 152 -13.78 9.97 12.24
N ALA A 153 -14.66 9.07 11.77
CA ALA A 153 -14.38 7.64 11.72
C ALA A 153 -13.17 7.32 10.83
N TYR A 154 -13.06 7.99 9.67
CA TYR A 154 -11.94 7.81 8.75
C TYR A 154 -10.60 8.29 9.34
N ARG A 155 -10.64 9.41 10.08
CA ARG A 155 -9.50 9.94 10.84
C ARG A 155 -9.08 8.99 11.97
N ASN A 156 -10.03 8.43 12.71
CA ASN A 156 -9.76 7.48 13.79
C ASN A 156 -9.16 6.18 13.25
N GLU A 157 -9.66 5.66 12.12
CA GLU A 157 -9.08 4.50 11.46
C GLU A 157 -7.61 4.76 11.04
N ALA A 158 -7.31 5.97 10.57
CA ALA A 158 -5.93 6.36 10.25
C ALA A 158 -5.02 6.38 11.50
N ARG A 159 -5.54 6.82 12.66
CA ARG A 159 -4.82 6.75 13.94
C ARG A 159 -4.53 5.31 14.35
N THR A 160 -5.51 4.41 14.20
CA THR A 160 -5.31 2.97 14.44
C THR A 160 -4.21 2.38 13.54
N ILE A 161 -4.16 2.76 12.27
CA ILE A 161 -3.09 2.34 11.35
C ILE A 161 -1.73 2.86 11.84
N LEU A 162 -1.64 4.14 12.21
CA LEU A 162 -0.39 4.73 12.73
C LEU A 162 0.07 4.00 13.99
N ASP A 163 -0.81 3.81 14.98
CA ASP A 163 -0.47 3.17 16.25
C ASP A 163 0.04 1.73 16.05
N ALA A 164 -0.55 1.00 15.10
CA ALA A 164 -0.16 -0.37 14.79
C ALA A 164 1.16 -0.47 14.02
N LEU A 165 1.49 0.52 13.17
CA LEU A 165 2.53 0.39 12.16
C LEU A 165 3.70 1.38 12.29
N ARG A 166 3.64 2.33 13.22
CA ARG A 166 4.64 3.41 13.38
C ARG A 166 6.09 2.94 13.48
N ASP A 167 6.32 1.76 14.07
CA ASP A 167 7.66 1.20 14.27
C ASP A 167 8.30 0.68 12.97
N ALA A 168 7.57 0.68 11.85
CA ALA A 168 8.09 0.26 10.56
C ALA A 168 9.00 1.31 9.94
N HIS A 169 8.65 2.60 10.01
CA HIS A 169 9.45 3.66 9.38
C HIS A 169 9.16 5.05 9.96
N PRO A 170 10.18 5.74 10.54
CA PRO A 170 9.96 6.98 11.28
C PRO A 170 9.44 8.13 10.40
N VAL A 171 9.90 8.24 9.14
CA VAL A 171 9.48 9.31 8.23
C VAL A 171 8.01 9.14 7.81
N LEU A 172 7.57 7.90 7.54
CA LEU A 172 6.18 7.63 7.17
C LEU A 172 5.26 7.79 8.38
N ALA A 173 5.69 7.36 9.55
CA ALA A 173 4.94 7.54 10.79
C ALA A 173 4.70 9.03 11.08
N ALA A 174 5.74 9.87 11.03
CA ALA A 174 5.62 11.31 11.22
C ALA A 174 4.73 11.98 10.16
N ARG A 175 4.87 11.56 8.90
CA ARG A 175 4.06 12.08 7.80
C ARG A 175 2.58 11.70 7.94
N LEU A 176 2.28 10.47 8.33
CA LEU A 176 0.92 10.02 8.59
C LEU A 176 0.32 10.76 9.81
N GLU A 177 1.09 10.94 10.88
CA GLU A 177 0.68 11.74 12.03
C GLU A 177 0.29 13.16 11.63
N GLN A 178 1.15 13.84 10.85
CA GLN A 178 0.87 15.17 10.34
C GLN A 178 -0.43 15.19 9.50
N LYS A 179 -0.64 14.21 8.61
CA LYS A 179 -1.87 14.11 7.82
C LYS A 179 -3.11 13.95 8.69
N ILE A 180 -3.04 13.15 9.75
CA ILE A 180 -4.15 12.94 10.69
C ILE A 180 -4.47 14.22 11.47
N GLU A 181 -3.46 14.99 11.86
CA GLU A 181 -3.64 16.27 12.56
C GLU A 181 -4.31 17.32 11.70
N HIS A 182 -3.96 17.40 10.41
CA HIS A 182 -4.56 18.34 9.46
C HIS A 182 -5.92 17.87 8.92
N TYR A 183 -6.30 16.61 9.14
CA TYR A 183 -7.59 16.09 8.73
C TYR A 183 -8.70 16.61 9.67
N PRO A 184 -9.85 17.08 9.14
CA PRO A 184 -10.89 17.69 9.97
C PRO A 184 -11.33 16.78 11.13
N PRO A 185 -11.43 17.29 12.36
CA PRO A 185 -11.99 16.55 13.49
C PRO A 185 -13.51 16.36 13.31
N SER A 186 -14.12 15.55 14.17
CA SER A 186 -15.58 15.62 14.35
C SER A 186 -15.94 17.05 14.74
N ALA A 187 -16.97 17.60 14.08
CA ALA A 187 -17.64 18.81 14.56
C ALA A 187 -18.24 18.55 15.95
#